data_AF-A0A699TM41-F1
#
_entry.id   AF-A0A699TM41-F1
#
_cell.length_a   1.000
_cell.length_b   1.000
_cell.length_c   1.000
_cell.angle_alpha   90.00
_cell.angle_beta   90.00
_cell.angle_gamma   90.00
#
_symmetry.space_group_name_H-M   'P 1'
#
loop_
_entity.id
_entity.type
_entity.pdbx_description
1 polymer ?
#
loop_
_entity_poly.entity_id
_entity_poly.type
_entity_poly.pdbx_seq_one_letter_code
_entity_poly.pdbx_strand_id
1 'polypeptide(L)'
;MATAKLHHHSIRFKIDTRKSVLDLEAFREMLHISPRIPNQPFADLPTEEEVLDFLRFLGHSQDIRYLTDVNVNKLYQPWRSFASVINKCLTGKSSGVDSFRLSQAQMLWGLYHRINIDFAYLIWEDFVYQVEHKSQKRSNEMNYPR
;
A
#
# COMPACT_ATOMS: atom_id res chain seq x y z
N MET A 1 -20.88 -6.98 -11.07
CA MET A 1 -20.10 -7.54 -12.20
C MET A 1 -18.64 -7.50 -11.77
N ALA A 2 -18.14 -8.59 -11.19
CA ALA A 2 -16.84 -8.64 -10.56
C ALA A 2 -15.76 -8.95 -11.61
N THR A 3 -15.05 -7.92 -12.06
CA THR A 3 -13.81 -8.10 -12.80
C THR A 3 -12.69 -8.35 -11.80
N ALA A 4 -12.52 -9.62 -11.41
CA ALA A 4 -11.29 -10.08 -10.81
C ALA A 4 -10.15 -9.84 -11.82
N LYS A 5 -9.42 -8.74 -11.66
CA LYS A 5 -8.22 -8.47 -12.44
C LYS A 5 -7.14 -9.45 -12.00
N LEU A 6 -7.00 -10.49 -12.82
CA LEU A 6 -5.91 -11.44 -12.78
C LEU A 6 -4.59 -10.69 -13.00
N HIS A 7 -3.86 -10.39 -11.94
CA HIS A 7 -2.48 -9.93 -12.05
C HIS A 7 -1.57 -10.97 -11.37
N HIS A 8 -0.60 -11.50 -12.13
CA HIS A 8 0.57 -12.21 -11.60
C HIS A 8 1.32 -11.29 -10.60
N HIS A 9 2.43 -11.74 -10.01
CA HIS A 9 3.67 -10.96 -9.76
C HIS A 9 4.40 -11.50 -8.54
N SER A 10 4.99 -12.68 -8.66
CA SER A 10 6.03 -13.12 -7.72
C SER A 10 7.31 -12.29 -7.93
N ILE A 11 8.00 -11.93 -6.86
CA ILE A 11 9.34 -11.33 -6.93
C ILE A 11 10.37 -12.44 -7.00
N ARG A 12 11.19 -12.44 -8.05
CA ARG A 12 12.35 -13.32 -8.17
C ARG A 12 13.61 -12.60 -7.71
N PHE A 13 14.32 -13.20 -6.78
CA PHE A 13 15.56 -12.65 -6.23
C PHE A 13 16.60 -13.74 -6.05
N LYS A 14 17.85 -13.33 -5.82
CA LYS A 14 18.96 -14.23 -5.59
C LYS A 14 19.68 -13.81 -4.32
N ILE A 15 19.92 -14.77 -3.43
CA ILE A 15 20.80 -14.62 -2.26
C ILE A 15 21.96 -15.59 -2.47
N ASP A 16 23.17 -15.06 -2.53
CA ASP A 16 24.39 -15.78 -2.91
C ASP A 16 24.27 -16.51 -4.26
N THR A 17 24.15 -17.84 -4.23
CA THR A 17 23.97 -18.70 -5.40
C THR A 17 22.52 -19.19 -5.54
N ARG A 18 21.68 -19.01 -4.53
CA ARG A 18 20.31 -19.52 -4.49
C ARG A 18 19.34 -18.52 -5.11
N LYS A 19 18.58 -18.98 -6.12
CA LYS A 19 17.45 -18.24 -6.68
C LYS A 19 16.20 -18.58 -5.87
N SER A 20 15.47 -17.56 -5.48
CA SER A 20 14.23 -17.67 -4.70
C SER A 20 13.11 -16.90 -5.38
N VAL A 21 11.88 -17.34 -5.10
CA VAL A 21 10.65 -16.71 -5.56
C VAL A 21 9.83 -16.40 -4.32
N LEU A 22 9.37 -15.16 -4.20
CA LEU A 22 8.41 -14.74 -3.19
C LEU A 22 7.13 -14.36 -3.92
N ASP A 23 6.05 -15.05 -3.66
CA ASP A 23 4.71 -14.69 -4.14
C ASP A 23 3.84 -14.16 -3.00
N LEU A 24 2.62 -13.76 -3.35
CA LEU A 24 1.67 -13.17 -2.41
C LEU A 24 1.28 -14.13 -1.28
N GLU A 25 1.11 -15.43 -1.56
CA GLU A 25 0.71 -16.39 -0.53
C GLU A 25 1.85 -16.65 0.45
N ALA A 26 3.07 -16.87 -0.04
CA ALA A 26 4.25 -16.97 0.82
C ALA A 26 4.46 -15.68 1.64
N PHE A 27 4.19 -14.51 1.05
CA PHE A 27 4.25 -13.24 1.76
C PHE A 27 3.19 -13.12 2.87
N ARG A 28 1.95 -13.57 2.62
CA ARG A 28 0.89 -13.66 3.64
C ARG A 28 1.32 -14.52 4.81
N GLU A 29 1.86 -15.71 4.52
CA GLU A 29 2.37 -16.64 5.53
C GLU A 29 3.48 -16.01 6.37
N MET A 30 4.44 -15.33 5.72
CA MET A 30 5.55 -14.65 6.39
C MET A 30 5.08 -13.56 7.36
N LEU A 31 4.03 -12.81 7.01
CA LEU A 31 3.48 -11.77 7.89
C LEU A 31 2.56 -12.32 8.97
N HIS A 32 2.20 -13.60 8.90
CA HIS A 32 1.17 -14.22 9.74
C HIS A 32 -0.14 -13.42 9.76
N ILE A 33 -0.49 -12.80 8.62
CA ILE A 33 -1.77 -12.10 8.45
C ILE A 33 -2.77 -13.10 7.89
N SER A 34 -3.81 -13.37 8.66
CA SER A 34 -4.91 -14.24 8.27
C SER A 34 -6.24 -13.47 8.31
N PRO A 35 -7.28 -13.95 7.60
CA PRO A 35 -8.63 -13.41 7.78
C PRO A 35 -8.98 -13.36 9.26
N ARG A 36 -9.53 -12.24 9.71
CA ARG A 36 -9.92 -12.05 11.12
C ARG A 36 -10.90 -13.14 11.59
N ILE A 37 -11.67 -13.70 10.66
CA ILE A 37 -12.62 -14.79 10.88
C ILE A 37 -12.22 -15.94 9.95
N PRO A 38 -11.89 -17.14 10.48
CA PRO A 38 -11.56 -18.30 9.66
C PRO A 38 -12.67 -18.64 8.68
N ASN A 39 -12.31 -19.02 7.45
CA ASN A 39 -13.24 -19.39 6.36
C ASN A 39 -14.18 -18.27 5.89
N GLN A 40 -14.01 -17.03 6.35
CA GLN A 40 -14.72 -15.88 5.79
C GLN A 40 -13.87 -15.23 4.70
N PRO A 41 -14.43 -14.95 3.51
CA PRO A 41 -13.72 -14.21 2.49
C PRO A 41 -13.38 -12.80 2.99
N PHE A 42 -12.32 -12.21 2.45
CA PHE A 42 -12.06 -10.79 2.64
C PHE A 42 -13.21 -9.97 2.05
N ALA A 43 -13.49 -8.83 2.68
CA ALA A 43 -14.39 -7.84 2.11
C ALA A 43 -13.77 -7.23 0.84
N ASP A 44 -14.63 -6.79 -0.07
CA ASP A 44 -14.19 -6.02 -1.23
C ASP A 44 -13.44 -4.76 -0.78
N LEU A 45 -12.39 -4.40 -1.52
CA LEU A 45 -11.66 -3.16 -1.28
C LEU A 45 -12.52 -1.96 -1.66
N PRO A 46 -12.48 -0.86 -0.89
CA PRO A 46 -13.17 0.35 -1.29
C PRO A 46 -12.54 0.90 -2.56
N THR A 47 -13.38 1.43 -3.43
CA THR A 47 -13.01 2.16 -4.65
C THR A 47 -12.23 3.43 -4.31
N GLU A 48 -11.53 3.99 -5.30
CA GLU A 48 -10.82 5.26 -5.11
C GLU A 48 -11.78 6.39 -4.68
N GLU A 49 -13.02 6.41 -5.19
CA GLU A 49 -14.05 7.38 -4.81
C GLU A 49 -14.45 7.24 -3.33
N GLU A 50 -14.76 6.02 -2.87
CA GLU A 50 -15.09 5.74 -1.46
C GLU A 50 -13.93 6.11 -0.52
N VAL A 51 -12.69 5.89 -0.97
CA VAL A 51 -11.50 6.29 -0.22
C VAL A 51 -11.35 7.81 -0.18
N LEU A 52 -11.58 8.52 -1.28
CA LEU A 52 -11.53 9.98 -1.32
C LEU A 52 -12.59 10.62 -0.41
N ASP A 53 -13.81 10.09 -0.43
CA ASP A 53 -14.88 10.51 0.48
C ASP A 53 -14.50 10.31 1.95
N PHE A 54 -13.89 9.16 2.25
CA PHE A 54 -13.36 8.90 3.59
C PHE A 54 -12.26 9.89 3.99
N LEU A 55 -11.32 10.21 3.08
CA LEU A 55 -10.25 11.18 3.37
C LEU A 55 -10.80 12.60 3.57
N ARG A 56 -11.85 12.99 2.85
CA ARG A 56 -12.60 14.25 3.09
C ARG A 56 -13.16 14.28 4.51
N PHE A 57 -13.81 13.19 4.93
CA PHE A 57 -14.31 13.02 6.29
C PHE A 57 -13.23 13.13 7.37
N LEU A 58 -12.00 12.64 7.13
CA LEU A 58 -10.90 12.68 8.11
C LEU A 58 -10.24 14.06 8.33
N GLY A 59 -10.73 15.12 7.68
CA GLY A 59 -10.27 16.50 7.92
C GLY A 59 -10.03 17.34 6.66
N HIS A 60 -10.25 16.78 5.46
CA HIS A 60 -10.17 17.55 4.23
C HIS A 60 -11.52 18.15 3.84
N SER A 61 -11.72 19.43 4.17
CA SER A 61 -12.93 20.20 3.81
C SER A 61 -12.92 20.77 2.38
N GLN A 62 -11.96 20.40 1.54
CA GLN A 62 -11.79 20.90 0.16
C GLN A 62 -12.08 19.80 -0.87
N ASP A 63 -12.39 20.20 -2.10
CA ASP A 63 -12.53 19.30 -3.26
C ASP A 63 -11.20 18.66 -3.64
N ILE A 64 -10.82 17.59 -2.95
CA ILE A 64 -9.80 16.66 -3.43
C ILE A 64 -10.41 15.86 -4.57
N ARG A 65 -9.85 15.93 -5.78
CA ARG A 65 -10.35 15.14 -6.92
C ARG A 65 -9.59 13.84 -7.12
N TYR A 66 -8.32 13.82 -6.72
CA TYR A 66 -7.43 12.67 -6.89
C TYR A 66 -6.63 12.41 -5.62
N LEU A 67 -6.18 11.17 -5.41
CA LEU A 67 -5.33 10.82 -4.24
C LEU A 67 -4.03 11.62 -4.17
N THR A 68 -3.51 12.07 -5.32
CA THR A 68 -2.33 12.94 -5.40
C THR A 68 -2.55 14.33 -4.80
N ASP A 69 -3.80 14.77 -4.70
CA ASP A 69 -4.16 16.08 -4.15
C ASP A 69 -4.32 16.03 -2.61
N VAL A 70 -4.29 14.82 -2.03
CA VAL A 70 -4.45 14.60 -0.58
C VAL A 70 -3.18 15.04 0.15
N ASN A 71 -3.26 16.19 0.82
CA ASN A 71 -2.21 16.63 1.73
C ASN A 71 -2.44 16.08 3.15
N VAL A 72 -1.70 15.04 3.53
CA VAL A 72 -1.78 14.35 4.83
C VAL A 72 -1.71 15.31 6.04
N ASN A 73 -1.05 16.46 5.92
CA ASN A 73 -0.96 17.43 6.99
C ASN A 73 -2.31 18.05 7.38
N LYS A 74 -3.27 18.09 6.45
CA LYS A 74 -4.63 18.60 6.70
C LYS A 74 -5.52 17.60 7.43
N LEU A 75 -5.11 16.34 7.57
CA LEU A 75 -5.85 15.36 8.38
C LEU A 75 -5.82 15.74 9.87
N TYR A 76 -6.87 15.35 10.60
CA TYR A 76 -6.86 15.42 12.06
C TYR A 76 -5.66 14.63 12.64
N GLN A 77 -5.15 15.09 13.78
CA GLN A 77 -3.85 14.65 14.32
C GLN A 77 -3.69 13.13 14.48
N PRO A 78 -4.71 12.37 14.94
CA PRO A 78 -4.59 10.91 15.03
C PRO A 78 -4.35 10.26 13.65
N TRP A 79 -5.10 10.70 12.64
CA TRP A 79 -5.04 10.16 11.29
C TRP A 79 -3.77 10.55 10.56
N ARG A 80 -3.29 11.78 10.78
CA ARG A 80 -1.97 12.21 10.29
C ARG A 80 -0.84 11.35 10.86
N SER A 81 -0.92 11.04 12.16
CA SER A 81 0.09 10.21 12.82
C SER A 81 0.05 8.78 12.28
N PHE A 82 -1.14 8.23 12.10
CA PHE A 82 -1.33 6.88 11.56
C PHE A 82 -0.86 6.75 10.11
N ALA A 83 -1.19 7.75 9.28
CA ALA A 83 -0.69 7.88 7.92
C ALA A 83 0.85 7.88 7.86
N SER A 84 1.48 8.65 8.76
CA SER A 84 2.93 8.69 8.88
C SER A 84 3.52 7.33 9.26
N VAL A 85 2.89 6.60 10.18
CA VAL A 85 3.32 5.23 10.55
C VAL A 85 3.23 4.28 9.37
N ILE A 86 2.08 4.22 8.67
CA ILE A 86 1.91 3.38 7.47
C ILE A 86 2.99 3.71 6.44
N ASN A 87 3.14 4.99 6.10
CA ASN A 87 4.10 5.39 5.09
C ASN A 87 5.54 5.06 5.49
N LYS A 88 5.90 5.29 6.76
CA LYS A 88 7.24 4.98 7.28
C LYS A 88 7.51 3.48 7.21
N CYS A 89 6.55 2.64 7.60
CA CYS A 89 6.67 1.19 7.52
C CYS A 89 6.86 0.71 6.07
N LEU A 90 6.12 1.27 5.12
CA LEU A 90 6.10 0.77 3.73
C LEU A 90 7.21 1.36 2.85
N THR A 91 7.65 2.58 3.13
CA THR A 91 8.61 3.28 2.25
C THR A 91 10.00 3.45 2.89
N GLY A 92 10.08 3.37 4.22
CA GLY A 92 11.27 3.72 5.00
C GLY A 92 11.55 5.23 5.07
N LYS A 93 10.68 6.09 4.51
CA LYS A 93 10.85 7.55 4.55
C LYS A 93 10.31 8.11 5.87
N SER A 94 11.09 9.00 6.49
CA SER A 94 10.71 9.72 7.72
C SER A 94 10.17 11.13 7.45
N SER A 95 10.30 11.65 6.22
CA SER A 95 9.84 12.98 5.80
C SER A 95 9.24 12.93 4.39
N GLY A 96 8.37 13.91 4.06
CA GLY A 96 7.76 14.05 2.72
C GLY A 96 6.63 13.06 2.44
N VAL A 97 5.64 12.96 3.34
CA VAL A 97 4.37 12.28 3.01
C VAL A 97 3.46 13.30 2.34
N ASP A 98 3.68 13.51 1.05
CA ASP A 98 2.93 14.51 0.30
C ASP A 98 1.56 13.98 -0.15
N SER A 99 1.42 12.64 -0.28
CA SER A 99 0.18 11.97 -0.69
C SER A 99 0.17 10.49 -0.30
N PHE A 100 -1.00 9.84 -0.39
CA PHE A 100 -1.17 8.40 -0.23
C PHE A 100 -1.13 7.66 -1.56
N ARG A 101 -0.59 6.44 -1.55
CA ARG A 101 -0.97 5.42 -2.55
C ARG A 101 -2.35 4.87 -2.21
N LEU A 102 -3.09 4.42 -3.23
CA LEU A 102 -4.44 3.86 -3.06
C LEU A 102 -4.48 2.74 -2.02
N SER A 103 -3.55 1.80 -2.09
CA SER A 103 -3.31 0.74 -1.12
C SER A 103 -3.20 1.24 0.33
N GLN A 104 -2.42 2.30 0.57
CA GLN A 104 -2.23 2.89 1.89
C GLN A 104 -3.53 3.51 2.42
N ALA A 105 -4.27 4.17 1.54
CA ALA A 105 -5.54 4.79 1.89
C ALA A 105 -6.64 3.74 2.12
N GLN A 106 -6.64 2.64 1.36
CA GLN A 106 -7.50 1.46 1.59
C GLN A 106 -7.19 0.78 2.92
N MET A 107 -5.90 0.65 3.29
CA MET A 107 -5.51 0.15 4.62
C MET A 107 -6.06 1.03 5.73
N LEU A 108 -5.90 2.36 5.60
CA LEU A 108 -6.42 3.32 6.58
C LEU A 108 -7.95 3.21 6.71
N TRP A 109 -8.67 3.10 5.59
CA TRP A 109 -10.11 2.92 5.55
C TRP A 109 -10.55 1.63 6.24
N GLY A 110 -9.90 0.50 5.94
CA GLY A 110 -10.23 -0.79 6.54
C GLY A 110 -9.98 -0.83 8.05
N LEU A 111 -8.90 -0.17 8.50
CA LEU A 111 -8.57 -0.05 9.92
C LEU A 111 -9.57 0.83 10.67
N TYR A 112 -10.01 1.94 10.06
CA TYR A 112 -11.03 2.82 10.63
C TYR A 112 -12.36 2.07 10.82
N HIS A 113 -12.84 1.42 9.76
CA HIS A 113 -14.14 0.74 9.77
C HIS A 113 -14.10 -0.66 10.39
N ARG A 114 -12.90 -1.15 10.78
CA ARG A 114 -12.66 -2.50 11.30
C ARG A 114 -13.12 -3.61 10.34
N ILE A 115 -12.99 -3.36 9.04
CA ILE A 115 -13.40 -4.29 7.98
C ILE A 115 -12.29 -5.32 7.74
N ASN A 116 -12.68 -6.56 7.49
CA ASN A 116 -11.77 -7.66 7.15
C ASN A 116 -11.33 -7.57 5.68
N ILE A 117 -10.54 -6.55 5.34
CA ILE A 117 -9.90 -6.46 4.02
C ILE A 117 -8.57 -7.22 4.01
N ASP A 118 -8.10 -7.56 2.80
CA ASP A 118 -6.83 -8.25 2.62
C ASP A 118 -5.63 -7.31 2.81
N PHE A 119 -5.26 -7.06 4.07
CA PHE A 119 -4.13 -6.20 4.41
C PHE A 119 -2.80 -6.70 3.85
N ALA A 120 -2.62 -8.01 3.72
CA ALA A 120 -1.39 -8.57 3.18
C ALA A 120 -1.26 -8.26 1.69
N TYR A 121 -2.36 -8.34 0.93
CA TYR A 121 -2.39 -7.89 -0.46
C TYR A 121 -2.06 -6.40 -0.59
N LEU A 122 -2.64 -5.53 0.25
CA LEU A 122 -2.36 -4.09 0.19
C LEU A 122 -0.89 -3.77 0.50
N ILE A 123 -0.28 -4.46 1.46
CA ILE A 123 1.14 -4.34 1.77
C ILE A 123 1.99 -4.88 0.61
N TRP A 124 1.57 -5.99 -0.01
CA TRP A 124 2.25 -6.60 -1.15
C TRP A 124 2.32 -5.66 -2.35
N GLU A 125 1.20 -5.05 -2.74
CA GLU A 125 1.15 -4.03 -3.80
C GLU A 125 2.15 -2.91 -3.54
N ASP A 126 2.18 -2.43 -2.29
CA ASP A 126 3.08 -1.36 -1.87
C ASP A 126 4.55 -1.78 -1.90
N PHE A 127 4.85 -3.02 -1.54
CA PHE A 127 6.17 -3.62 -1.53
C PHE A 127 6.70 -3.84 -2.96
N VAL A 128 5.91 -4.46 -3.84
CA VAL A 128 6.27 -4.72 -5.24
C VAL A 128 6.60 -3.42 -5.94
N TYR A 129 5.75 -2.40 -5.81
CA TYR A 129 6.01 -1.08 -6.39
C TYR A 129 7.36 -0.51 -5.93
N GLN A 130 7.70 -0.65 -4.64
CA GLN A 130 8.98 -0.14 -4.13
C GLN A 130 10.18 -0.91 -4.71
N VAL A 131 10.07 -2.23 -4.84
CA VAL A 131 11.12 -3.07 -5.43
C VAL A 131 11.37 -2.66 -6.89
N GLU A 132 10.31 -2.51 -7.67
CA GLU A 132 10.40 -2.14 -9.09
C GLU A 132 11.00 -0.74 -9.28
N HIS A 133 10.49 0.26 -8.58
CA HIS A 133 10.91 1.66 -8.78
C HIS A 133 12.27 1.98 -8.14
N LYS A 134 12.66 1.33 -7.03
CA LYS A 134 14.02 1.48 -6.47
C LYS A 134 15.07 0.76 -7.32
N SER A 135 14.71 -0.34 -7.98
CA SER A 135 15.64 -1.04 -8.89
C SER A 135 15.98 -0.20 -10.12
N GLN A 136 14.99 0.47 -10.72
CA GLN A 136 15.19 1.38 -11.86
C GLN A 136 16.08 2.58 -11.51
N LYS A 137 15.95 3.14 -10.30
CA LYS A 137 16.82 4.25 -9.88
C LYS A 137 18.29 3.83 -9.79
N ARG A 138 18.56 2.64 -9.24
CA ARG A 138 19.94 2.10 -9.17
C ARG A 138 20.51 1.75 -10.54
N SER A 139 19.71 1.23 -11.47
CA SER A 139 20.19 0.97 -12.84
C SER A 139 20.49 2.26 -13.61
N ASN A 140 19.73 3.32 -13.38
CA ASN A 140 19.94 4.62 -14.04
C ASN A 140 21.16 5.36 -13.49
N GLU A 141 21.45 5.25 -12.18
CA GLU A 141 22.67 5.83 -11.57
C GLU A 141 23.96 5.14 -12.08
N MET A 142 23.90 3.87 -12.51
CA MET A 142 25.06 3.14 -13.06
C MET A 142 25.35 3.44 -14.54
N ASN A 143 24.47 4.15 -15.25
CA ASN A 143 24.55 4.36 -16.71
C ASN A 143 25.06 5.76 -17.13
N TYR A 144 25.73 6.50 -16.25
CA TYR A 144 26.44 7.73 -16.65
C TYR A 144 27.93 7.46 -16.82
N PRO A 145 28.49 7.58 -18.05
CA PRO A 145 29.93 7.68 -18.22
C PRO A 145 30.40 9.06 -17.71
N ARG A 146 31.57 9.09 -17.05
CA ARG A 146 32.31 10.32 -16.76
C ARG A 146 32.91 10.91 -18.02
#